data_AF-A0A2N0QYC9-F1
#
_entry.id   AF-A0A2N0QYC9-F1
#
_cell.length_a   1.000
_cell.length_b   1.000
_cell.length_c   1.000
_cell.angle_alpha   90.00
_cell.angle_beta   90.00
_cell.angle_gamma   90.00
#
_symmetry.space_group_name_H-M   'P 1'
#
loop_
_entity.id
_entity.type
_entity.pdbx_description
1 polymer ?
#
loop_
_entity_poly.entity_id
_entity_poly.type
_entity_poly.pdbx_seq_one_letter_code
_entity_poly.pdbx_strand_id
1 'polypeptide(L)'
;MSKKKQYIVTLLAKGIISEDLHYGIYARNWWEPCKFNENCINPIPYRLFICVNCCLNGKNFAITVLNDEQTHNPCFRCICDGKDSGTQLTATAAINNTYSQIFSNKTKYSGLAVMGFDNEAIVHELVADISFIPIFIRLDQILIVVSKIGVSSREGCYGAGPGYLSTLITKYADKRSLFVQSIEDECSLDIYNEGIKLYHNKDTTPNKIWETIGILKKYDGATLFGITDYNIQQILTELNKLEKSKNLITCTSDNWKNIDILNLIFEQNIKKRKIANTFSSWSKLFTNWYDQTNTIIQFPTILYQIYPKNYQFQEKELGAWRA
;
A
#
# COMPACT_ATOMS: atom_id res chain seq x y z
N MET A 1 -1.63 36.63 0.56
CA MET A 1 -1.27 35.28 1.03
C MET A 1 -0.72 35.38 2.45
N SER A 2 -1.40 34.79 3.42
CA SER A 2 -0.90 34.70 4.81
C SER A 2 0.38 33.86 4.82
N LYS A 3 1.49 34.39 5.36
CA LYS A 3 2.70 33.60 5.61
C LYS A 3 2.31 32.47 6.56
N LYS A 4 2.33 31.21 6.10
CA LYS A 4 2.19 30.04 6.97
C LYS A 4 3.28 30.13 8.05
N LYS A 5 2.87 30.09 9.32
CA LYS A 5 3.79 30.13 10.44
C LYS A 5 4.57 28.82 10.45
N GLN A 6 5.85 28.86 10.10
CA GLN A 6 6.72 27.69 10.14
C GLN A 6 7.15 27.41 11.58
N TYR A 7 6.98 26.17 12.02
CA TYR A 7 7.41 25.70 13.31
C TYR A 7 8.71 24.91 13.17
N ILE A 8 9.55 24.94 14.21
CA ILE A 8 10.71 24.06 14.29
C ILE A 8 10.19 22.69 14.72
N VAL A 9 10.02 21.79 13.74
CA VAL A 9 9.57 20.42 13.93
C VAL A 9 10.73 19.47 13.64
N THR A 10 10.88 18.45 14.48
CA THR A 10 11.88 17.38 14.33
C THR A 10 11.18 16.04 14.41
N LEU A 11 11.43 15.17 13.45
CA LEU A 11 10.96 13.78 13.50
C LEU A 11 11.83 13.00 14.49
N LEU A 12 11.24 12.55 15.60
CA LEU A 12 11.92 11.76 16.62
C LEU A 12 11.89 10.26 16.28
N ALA A 13 10.75 9.78 15.79
CA ALA A 13 10.58 8.42 15.33
C ALA A 13 9.68 8.42 14.10
N LYS A 14 10.10 7.70 13.06
CA LYS A 14 9.36 7.55 11.81
C LYS A 14 8.04 6.79 11.98
N GLY A 15 8.00 5.84 12.92
CA GLY A 15 6.86 4.92 13.07
C GLY A 15 6.82 3.84 11.98
N ILE A 16 5.77 3.03 12.00
CA ILE A 16 5.58 1.87 11.12
C ILE A 16 4.31 1.98 10.26
N ILE A 17 4.35 1.33 9.10
CA ILE A 17 3.17 1.07 8.29
C ILE A 17 2.64 -0.32 8.67
N SER A 18 1.35 -0.39 8.98
CA SER A 18 0.62 -1.63 9.25
C SER A 18 -0.30 -1.94 8.07
N GLU A 19 -0.23 -3.17 7.56
CA GLU A 19 -1.03 -3.63 6.43
C GLU A 19 -2.54 -3.44 6.66
N ASP A 20 -3.03 -3.81 7.84
CA ASP A 20 -4.46 -3.74 8.17
C ASP A 20 -4.95 -2.30 8.33
N LEU A 21 -4.13 -1.44 8.94
CA LEU A 21 -4.51 -0.05 9.23
C LEU A 21 -4.36 0.86 8.00
N HIS A 22 -3.28 0.70 7.25
CA HIS A 22 -2.92 1.63 6.17
C HIS A 22 -3.44 1.17 4.80
N TYR A 23 -3.66 -0.13 4.61
CA TYR A 23 -4.13 -0.67 3.33
C TYR A 23 -5.44 -1.47 3.45
N GLY A 24 -5.84 -1.89 4.65
CA GLY A 24 -7.12 -2.56 4.90
C GLY A 24 -8.33 -1.60 4.95
N ILE A 25 -9.40 -2.03 5.61
CA ILE A 25 -10.68 -1.30 5.67
C ILE A 25 -10.59 0.04 6.42
N TYR A 26 -9.53 0.24 7.21
CA TYR A 26 -9.30 1.45 7.99
C TYR A 26 -8.45 2.50 7.25
N ALA A 27 -7.88 2.15 6.07
CA ALA A 27 -6.96 2.99 5.32
C ALA A 27 -7.42 4.45 5.19
N ARG A 28 -8.71 4.66 4.92
CA ARG A 28 -9.29 6.00 4.79
C ARG A 28 -9.03 6.96 5.95
N ASN A 29 -8.74 6.45 7.15
CA ASN A 29 -8.47 7.25 8.35
C ASN A 29 -6.97 7.39 8.64
N TRP A 30 -6.13 6.52 8.07
CA TRP A 30 -4.69 6.46 8.31
C TRP A 30 -3.85 7.24 7.29
N TRP A 31 -4.49 7.91 6.34
CA TRP A 31 -3.84 8.77 5.35
C TRP A 31 -4.50 10.13 5.33
N GLU A 32 -3.70 11.19 5.51
CA GLU A 32 -4.13 12.58 5.53
C GLU A 32 -3.89 13.23 4.16
N PRO A 33 -4.94 13.59 3.41
CA PRO A 33 -4.78 14.30 2.13
C PRO A 33 -4.23 15.71 2.36
N CYS A 34 -2.94 15.92 2.05
CA CYS A 34 -2.25 17.19 2.26
C CYS A 34 -2.00 17.93 0.94
N LYS A 35 -2.18 19.26 0.96
CA LYS A 35 -1.86 20.14 -0.18
C LYS A 35 -0.45 20.71 -0.03
N PHE A 36 0.49 20.26 -0.85
CA PHE A 36 1.83 20.84 -0.97
C PHE A 36 1.91 21.92 -2.03
N ASN A 37 1.21 21.72 -3.16
CA ASN A 37 1.12 22.67 -4.26
C ASN A 37 -0.37 22.84 -4.66
N GLU A 38 -0.65 23.84 -5.50
CA GLU A 38 -2.04 24.21 -5.86
C GLU A 38 -2.78 23.10 -6.63
N ASN A 39 -2.06 22.12 -7.20
CA ASN A 39 -2.60 21.16 -8.15
C ASN A 39 -2.53 19.68 -7.72
N CYS A 40 -1.82 19.32 -6.63
CA CYS A 40 -1.68 17.93 -6.18
C CYS A 40 -1.95 17.80 -4.68
N ILE A 41 -2.99 17.02 -4.36
CA ILE A 41 -3.25 16.54 -3.00
C ILE A 41 -2.52 15.21 -2.87
N ASN A 42 -1.49 15.17 -2.01
CA ASN A 42 -0.73 13.94 -1.74
C ASN A 42 -1.10 13.43 -0.35
N PRO A 43 -1.70 12.24 -0.22
CA PRO A 43 -1.95 11.63 1.07
C PRO A 43 -0.64 11.30 1.79
N ILE A 44 -0.52 11.73 3.04
CA ILE A 44 0.60 11.42 3.92
C ILE A 44 0.12 10.40 4.97
N PRO A 45 0.86 9.32 5.24
CA PRO A 45 0.42 8.36 6.24
C PRO A 45 0.56 8.92 7.66
N TYR A 46 -0.40 8.62 8.51
CA TYR A 46 -0.21 8.62 9.95
C TYR A 46 0.49 7.34 10.39
N ARG A 47 1.80 7.22 10.17
CA ARG A 47 2.54 6.02 10.61
C ARG A 47 2.28 5.72 12.07
N LEU A 48 1.95 4.47 12.38
CA LEU A 48 1.73 4.04 13.75
C LEU A 48 3.00 4.24 14.57
N PHE A 49 2.89 4.88 15.73
CA PHE A 49 4.02 5.28 16.57
C PHE A 49 4.97 6.31 15.95
N ILE A 50 4.57 7.04 14.89
CA ILE A 50 5.28 8.27 14.52
C ILE A 50 5.34 9.17 15.75
N CYS A 51 6.52 9.71 16.02
CA CYS A 51 6.75 10.66 17.09
C CYS A 51 7.48 11.88 16.53
N VAL A 52 6.92 13.06 16.72
CA VAL A 52 7.55 14.32 16.34
C VAL A 52 7.71 15.19 17.57
N ASN A 53 8.72 16.06 17.55
CA ASN A 53 8.86 17.14 18.51
C ASN A 53 8.65 18.49 17.81
N CYS A 54 7.88 19.37 18.42
CA CYS A 54 7.68 20.73 17.95
C CYS A 54 7.97 21.72 19.07
N CYS A 55 8.86 22.69 18.80
CA CYS A 55 9.18 23.73 19.77
C CYS A 55 8.16 24.87 19.70
N LEU A 56 7.34 25.02 20.76
CA LEU A 56 6.36 26.07 20.91
C LEU A 56 6.63 26.86 22.19
N ASN A 57 6.80 28.17 22.07
CA ASN A 57 7.07 29.07 23.21
C ASN A 57 8.24 28.61 24.10
N GLY A 58 9.32 28.11 23.46
CA GLY A 58 10.53 27.63 24.15
C GLY A 58 10.37 26.28 24.84
N LYS A 59 9.26 25.56 24.63
CA LYS A 59 8.99 24.23 25.18
C LYS A 59 8.81 23.19 24.07
N ASN A 60 9.23 21.97 24.34
CA ASN A 60 9.23 20.86 23.38
C ASN A 60 7.99 20.00 23.55
N PHE A 61 7.10 20.04 22.56
CA PHE A 61 5.89 19.25 22.52
C PHE A 61 6.12 18.00 21.67
N ALA A 62 6.16 16.84 22.31
CA ALA A 62 6.26 15.56 21.65
C ALA A 62 4.85 15.04 21.32
N ILE A 63 4.54 14.83 20.03
CA ILE A 63 3.27 14.26 19.57
C ILE A 63 3.52 12.87 19.02
N THR A 64 2.75 11.90 19.50
CA THR A 64 2.77 10.52 19.03
C THR A 64 1.42 10.11 18.46
N VAL A 65 1.43 9.38 17.34
CA VAL A 65 0.23 8.71 16.80
C VAL A 65 0.15 7.28 17.33
N LEU A 66 -1.04 6.90 17.78
CA LEU A 66 -1.37 5.59 18.32
C LEU A 66 -2.58 5.02 17.58
N ASN A 67 -2.80 3.71 17.74
CA ASN A 67 -4.00 3.03 17.27
C ASN A 67 -5.04 3.01 18.40
N ASP A 68 -6.25 3.50 18.14
CA ASP A 68 -7.38 3.24 19.03
C ASP A 68 -7.80 1.77 18.89
N GLU A 69 -7.64 0.98 19.96
CA GLU A 69 -7.94 -0.45 19.94
C GLU A 69 -9.43 -0.78 19.68
N GLN A 70 -10.34 0.16 19.95
CA GLN A 70 -11.77 -0.05 19.75
C GLN A 70 -12.21 0.33 18.33
N THR A 71 -11.73 1.47 17.84
CA THR A 71 -12.20 2.02 16.55
C THR A 71 -11.24 1.79 15.40
N HIS A 72 -9.99 1.41 15.69
CA HIS A 72 -8.87 1.32 14.76
C HIS A 72 -8.59 2.62 13.98
N ASN A 73 -9.00 3.76 14.55
CA ASN A 73 -8.66 5.07 14.03
C ASN A 73 -7.33 5.55 14.62
N PRO A 74 -6.58 6.41 13.92
CA PRO A 74 -5.45 7.08 14.53
C PRO A 74 -5.93 7.96 15.69
N CYS A 75 -5.23 7.87 16.81
CA CYS A 75 -5.39 8.76 17.94
C CYS A 75 -4.04 9.38 18.32
N PHE A 76 -4.08 10.51 19.00
CA PHE A 76 -2.93 11.39 19.14
C PHE A 76 -2.71 11.71 20.61
N ARG A 77 -1.47 11.60 21.07
CA ARG A 77 -1.07 11.96 22.43
C ARG A 77 0.06 12.97 22.38
N CYS A 78 -0.04 14.03 23.18
CA CYS A 78 0.97 15.08 23.25
C CYS A 78 1.51 15.20 24.67
N ILE A 79 2.83 15.13 24.81
CA ILE A 79 3.54 15.24 26.10
C ILE A 79 4.49 16.44 26.05
N CYS A 80 4.50 17.25 27.10
CA CYS A 80 5.45 18.34 27.29
C CYS A 80 5.57 18.64 28.79
N ASP A 81 6.81 18.75 29.31
CA ASP A 81 7.09 19.09 30.73
C ASP A 81 6.26 18.30 31.76
N GLY A 82 6.07 16.99 31.54
CA GLY A 82 5.28 16.14 32.42
C GLY A 82 3.76 16.34 32.35
N LYS A 83 3.27 17.25 31.49
CA LYS A 83 1.86 17.34 31.11
C LYS A 83 1.56 16.42 29.94
N ASP A 84 0.36 15.86 29.95
CA ASP A 84 -0.09 14.85 29.00
C ASP A 84 -1.52 15.16 28.59
N SER A 85 -1.79 15.17 27.28
CA SER A 85 -3.15 15.32 26.77
C SER A 85 -4.02 14.08 27.02
N GLY A 86 -3.41 12.94 27.37
CA GLY A 86 -4.02 11.64 27.15
C GLY A 86 -4.25 11.39 25.65
N THR A 87 -5.03 10.35 25.35
CA THR A 87 -5.41 10.02 23.97
C THR A 87 -6.49 10.97 23.45
N GLN A 88 -6.22 11.61 22.32
CA GLN A 88 -7.12 12.56 21.67
C GLN A 88 -7.43 12.13 20.24
N LEU A 89 -8.61 12.52 19.72
CA LEU A 89 -9.06 12.15 18.37
C LEU A 89 -8.31 12.87 17.24
N THR A 90 -7.63 13.98 17.54
CA THR A 90 -6.88 14.75 16.53
C THR A 90 -5.58 15.29 17.11
N ALA A 91 -4.56 15.46 16.27
CA ALA A 91 -3.31 16.12 16.65
C ALA A 91 -3.54 17.55 17.17
N THR A 92 -4.51 18.28 16.59
CA THR A 92 -4.92 19.62 17.04
C THR A 92 -5.48 19.59 18.47
N ALA A 93 -6.29 18.59 18.82
CA ALA A 93 -6.79 18.45 20.19
C ALA A 93 -5.66 18.10 21.17
N ALA A 94 -4.79 17.17 20.80
CA ALA A 94 -3.64 16.76 21.60
C ALA A 94 -2.74 17.96 21.95
N ILE A 95 -2.27 18.70 20.94
CA ILE A 95 -1.35 19.82 21.16
C ILE A 95 -1.98 20.94 21.99
N ASN A 96 -3.21 21.32 21.68
CA ASN A 96 -3.85 22.47 22.33
C ASN A 96 -4.29 22.15 23.77
N ASN A 97 -4.64 20.90 24.05
CA ASN A 97 -4.90 20.45 25.42
C ASN A 97 -3.62 20.55 26.26
N THR A 98 -2.52 19.92 25.83
CA THR A 98 -1.23 19.97 26.54
C THR A 98 -0.71 21.41 26.68
N TYR A 99 -0.82 22.22 25.62
CA TYR A 99 -0.39 23.61 25.64
C TYR A 99 -1.18 24.45 26.66
N SER A 100 -2.49 24.26 26.73
CA SER A 100 -3.35 24.94 27.71
C SER A 100 -3.03 24.52 29.15
N GLN A 101 -2.66 23.25 29.39
CA GLN A 101 -2.24 22.78 30.71
C GLN A 101 -0.92 23.41 31.19
N ILE A 102 -0.04 23.81 30.28
CA ILE A 102 1.28 24.40 30.60
C ILE A 102 1.21 25.91 30.76
N PHE A 103 0.51 26.59 29.85
CA PHE A 103 0.54 28.06 29.77
C PHE A 103 -0.75 28.74 30.20
N SER A 104 -1.82 27.97 30.48
CA SER A 104 -3.15 28.49 30.83
C SER A 104 -3.68 29.54 29.84
N ASN A 105 -3.32 29.42 28.56
CA ASN A 105 -3.65 30.38 27.51
C ASN A 105 -4.59 29.78 26.43
N LYS A 106 -5.19 30.65 25.60
CA LYS A 106 -6.17 30.27 24.56
C LYS A 106 -5.61 30.19 23.13
N THR A 107 -4.30 30.25 22.96
CA THR A 107 -3.61 30.11 21.67
C THR A 107 -3.90 28.74 21.10
N LYS A 108 -4.26 28.69 19.82
CA LYS A 108 -4.50 27.45 19.11
C LYS A 108 -3.44 27.20 18.05
N TYR A 109 -2.95 25.97 18.01
CA TYR A 109 -2.02 25.46 17.03
C TYR A 109 -2.71 24.42 16.14
N SER A 110 -2.31 24.38 14.87
CA SER A 110 -2.78 23.37 13.92
C SER A 110 -1.99 22.08 14.11
N GLY A 111 -2.68 20.96 14.31
CA GLY A 111 -2.06 19.65 14.47
C GLY A 111 -1.16 19.27 13.29
N LEU A 112 -1.61 19.50 12.04
CA LEU A 112 -0.83 19.16 10.85
C LEU A 112 0.49 19.94 10.76
N ALA A 113 0.44 21.24 11.07
CA ALA A 113 1.63 22.09 11.07
C ALA A 113 2.61 21.70 12.19
N VAL A 114 2.08 21.34 13.37
CA VAL A 114 2.89 20.87 14.51
C VAL A 114 3.46 19.48 14.23
N MET A 115 2.74 18.65 13.47
CA MET A 115 3.23 17.35 12.99
C MET A 115 4.25 17.45 11.85
N GLY A 116 4.48 18.65 11.30
CA GLY A 116 5.42 18.86 10.20
C GLY A 116 4.90 18.33 8.87
N PHE A 117 3.59 18.21 8.68
CA PHE A 117 2.98 17.78 7.41
C PHE A 117 3.04 18.87 6.33
N ASP A 118 3.59 20.04 6.64
CA ASP A 118 3.99 21.09 5.70
C ASP A 118 5.52 21.21 5.54
N ASN A 119 6.30 20.33 6.20
CA ASN A 119 7.75 20.28 6.10
C ASN A 119 8.17 19.18 5.11
N GLU A 120 8.70 19.59 3.96
CA GLU A 120 9.09 18.69 2.86
C GLU A 120 10.06 17.58 3.30
N ALA A 121 11.02 17.86 4.17
CA ALA A 121 11.99 16.87 4.62
C ALA A 121 11.34 15.78 5.49
N ILE A 122 10.44 16.18 6.39
CA ILE A 122 9.68 15.23 7.21
C ILE A 122 8.76 14.40 6.32
N VAL A 123 8.07 15.05 5.40
CA VAL A 123 7.10 14.38 4.51
C VAL A 123 7.81 13.37 3.61
N HIS A 124 8.95 13.76 3.02
CA HIS A 124 9.79 12.87 2.23
C HIS A 124 10.19 11.63 3.05
N GLU A 125 10.62 11.82 4.29
CA GLU A 125 10.97 10.70 5.17
C GLU A 125 9.76 9.79 5.46
N LEU A 126 8.57 10.35 5.66
CA LEU A 126 7.36 9.60 5.92
C LEU A 126 6.88 8.77 4.73
N VAL A 127 7.23 9.14 3.49
CA VAL A 127 6.81 8.43 2.27
C VAL A 127 7.89 7.59 1.60
N ALA A 128 9.17 7.69 2.02
CA ALA A 128 10.31 7.11 1.32
C ALA A 128 10.26 5.58 1.07
N ASP A 129 9.65 4.81 1.96
CA ASP A 129 9.55 3.34 1.95
C ASP A 129 8.11 2.84 1.67
N ILE A 130 7.27 3.70 1.12
CA ILE A 130 5.88 3.36 0.76
C ILE A 130 5.83 2.85 -0.68
N SER A 131 5.34 1.64 -0.87
CA SER A 131 5.18 1.02 -2.20
C SER A 131 3.92 1.48 -2.93
N PHE A 132 2.88 1.90 -2.20
CA PHE A 132 1.62 2.36 -2.75
C PHE A 132 0.99 3.41 -1.83
N ILE A 133 0.52 4.52 -2.41
CA ILE A 133 -0.24 5.54 -1.67
C ILE A 133 -1.70 5.39 -2.07
N PRO A 134 -2.64 5.19 -1.11
CA PRO A 134 -4.06 5.09 -1.42
C PRO A 134 -4.59 6.28 -2.19
N ILE A 135 -5.48 6.01 -3.14
CA ILE A 135 -6.05 7.03 -4.02
C ILE A 135 -7.45 7.39 -3.54
N PHE A 136 -7.66 8.69 -3.39
CA PHE A 136 -8.90 9.28 -2.91
C PHE A 136 -9.67 9.87 -4.10
N ILE A 137 -10.73 9.18 -4.53
CA ILE A 137 -11.53 9.56 -5.69
C ILE A 137 -12.80 10.24 -5.18
N ARG A 138 -13.02 11.48 -5.63
CA ARG A 138 -14.20 12.26 -5.27
C ARG A 138 -15.27 12.12 -6.37
N LEU A 139 -16.40 11.52 -6.01
CA LEU A 139 -17.57 11.36 -6.87
C LEU A 139 -18.77 12.07 -6.23
N ASP A 140 -19.04 13.30 -6.66
CA ASP A 140 -19.97 14.23 -5.99
C ASP A 140 -19.70 14.35 -4.48
N GLN A 141 -20.58 13.78 -3.66
CA GLN A 141 -20.49 13.76 -2.19
C GLN A 141 -19.82 12.49 -1.65
N ILE A 142 -19.62 11.48 -2.50
CA ILE A 142 -19.01 10.20 -2.15
C ILE A 142 -17.49 10.33 -2.30
N LEU A 143 -16.78 9.84 -1.29
CA LEU A 143 -15.34 9.69 -1.33
C LEU A 143 -15.02 8.19 -1.36
N ILE A 144 -14.46 7.75 -2.48
CA ILE A 144 -13.97 6.38 -2.65
C ILE A 144 -12.48 6.39 -2.31
N VAL A 145 -12.03 5.39 -1.55
CA VAL A 145 -10.62 5.22 -1.17
C VAL A 145 -10.16 3.87 -1.67
N VAL A 146 -9.28 3.87 -2.68
CA VAL A 146 -8.63 2.66 -3.19
C VAL A 146 -7.34 2.44 -2.43
N SER A 147 -7.27 1.37 -1.64
CA SER A 147 -6.18 1.13 -0.69
C SER A 147 -5.31 -0.07 -1.04
N LYS A 148 -5.78 -0.97 -1.92
CA LYS A 148 -4.98 -2.04 -2.52
C LYS A 148 -5.29 -2.17 -4.00
N ILE A 149 -4.28 -2.53 -4.78
CA ILE A 149 -4.41 -2.75 -6.22
C ILE A 149 -3.95 -4.17 -6.55
N GLY A 150 -4.88 -4.95 -7.07
CA GLY A 150 -4.63 -6.19 -7.78
C GLY A 150 -4.85 -5.99 -9.27
N VAL A 151 -4.13 -6.74 -10.11
CA VAL A 151 -4.30 -6.73 -11.57
C VAL A 151 -4.79 -8.08 -12.08
N SER A 152 -5.58 -8.06 -13.15
CA SER A 152 -5.94 -9.26 -13.90
C SER A 152 -6.40 -8.92 -15.31
N SER A 153 -6.42 -9.92 -16.18
CA SER A 153 -7.02 -9.82 -17.52
C SER A 153 -8.53 -10.12 -17.55
N ARG A 154 -9.20 -10.13 -16.39
CA ARG A 154 -10.62 -10.48 -16.29
C ARG A 154 -11.51 -9.42 -16.95
N GLU A 155 -12.41 -9.88 -17.82
CA GLU A 155 -13.40 -9.02 -18.47
C GLU A 155 -14.36 -8.39 -17.44
N GLY A 156 -14.74 -7.13 -17.67
CA GLY A 156 -15.66 -6.39 -16.79
C GLY A 156 -15.03 -5.84 -15.51
N CYS A 157 -13.76 -6.16 -15.20
CA CYS A 157 -13.01 -5.61 -14.07
C CYS A 157 -11.98 -4.55 -14.47
N TYR A 158 -11.95 -4.13 -15.75
CA TYR A 158 -11.13 -3.02 -16.25
C TYR A 158 -9.64 -3.12 -15.86
N GLY A 159 -9.08 -4.33 -15.89
CA GLY A 159 -7.68 -4.59 -15.55
C GLY A 159 -7.41 -4.79 -14.05
N ALA A 160 -8.39 -4.54 -13.18
CA ALA A 160 -8.29 -4.86 -11.75
C ALA A 160 -8.49 -6.36 -11.51
N GLY A 161 -7.93 -6.87 -10.41
CA GLY A 161 -7.89 -8.30 -10.11
C GLY A 161 -7.70 -8.62 -8.64
N PRO A 162 -7.37 -9.89 -8.33
CA PRO A 162 -7.17 -10.36 -6.96
C PRO A 162 -6.26 -9.47 -6.12
N GLY A 163 -6.69 -9.16 -4.90
CA GLY A 163 -6.03 -8.19 -4.01
C GLY A 163 -6.43 -6.73 -4.21
N TYR A 164 -7.39 -6.41 -5.08
CA TYR A 164 -7.96 -5.05 -5.17
C TYR A 164 -8.89 -4.77 -3.98
N LEU A 165 -8.75 -3.59 -3.37
CA LEU A 165 -9.61 -3.15 -2.27
C LEU A 165 -9.94 -1.66 -2.41
N SER A 166 -11.23 -1.34 -2.32
CA SER A 166 -11.70 0.04 -2.19
C SER A 166 -12.79 0.15 -1.14
N THR A 167 -12.94 1.35 -0.57
CA THR A 167 -14.01 1.65 0.39
C THR A 167 -14.72 2.94 0.05
N LEU A 168 -15.99 3.04 0.43
CA LEU A 168 -16.74 4.29 0.40
C LEU A 168 -17.67 4.39 1.60
N ILE A 169 -18.12 5.59 1.94
CA ILE A 169 -19.11 5.81 2.99
C ILE A 169 -20.34 6.50 2.40
N THR A 170 -21.49 5.86 2.55
CA THR A 170 -22.78 6.40 2.13
C THR A 170 -23.90 5.85 3.02
N LYS A 171 -25.15 6.21 2.72
CA LYS A 171 -26.33 5.78 3.46
C LYS A 171 -26.81 4.41 2.95
N TYR A 172 -27.01 3.45 3.85
CA TYR A 172 -27.63 2.14 3.61
C TYR A 172 -28.67 1.87 4.69
N ALA A 173 -29.90 1.52 4.32
CA ALA A 173 -31.01 1.29 5.27
C ALA A 173 -31.12 2.40 6.34
N ASP A 174 -31.10 3.64 5.86
CA ASP A 174 -31.11 4.87 6.66
C ASP A 174 -29.90 5.17 7.57
N LYS A 175 -28.89 4.30 7.59
CA LYS A 175 -27.69 4.47 8.41
C LYS A 175 -26.48 4.86 7.56
N ARG A 176 -25.59 5.68 8.12
CA ARG A 176 -24.29 5.96 7.49
C ARG A 176 -23.40 4.72 7.67
N SER A 177 -23.03 4.09 6.57
CA SER A 177 -22.36 2.79 6.56
C SER A 177 -21.09 2.82 5.72
N LEU A 178 -20.13 1.99 6.11
CA LEU A 178 -18.91 1.71 5.36
C LEU A 178 -19.20 0.60 4.35
N PHE A 179 -18.92 0.86 3.09
CA PHE A 179 -18.98 -0.09 2.01
C PHE A 179 -17.55 -0.52 1.70
N VAL A 180 -17.29 -1.82 1.76
CA VAL A 180 -15.99 -2.43 1.50
C VAL A 180 -16.14 -3.27 0.24
N GLN A 181 -15.39 -2.91 -0.80
CA GLN A 181 -15.46 -3.50 -2.12
C GLN A 181 -14.13 -4.16 -2.42
N SER A 182 -14.12 -5.45 -2.75
CA SER A 182 -12.89 -6.17 -3.09
C SER A 182 -13.04 -6.97 -4.37
N ILE A 183 -11.91 -7.28 -4.99
CA ILE A 183 -11.83 -8.22 -6.11
C ILE A 183 -10.83 -9.30 -5.70
N GLU A 184 -11.32 -10.53 -5.60
CA GLU A 184 -10.52 -11.75 -5.43
C GLU A 184 -10.86 -12.69 -6.60
N ASP A 185 -11.30 -13.92 -6.34
CA ASP A 185 -11.88 -14.80 -7.36
C ASP A 185 -13.15 -14.18 -7.98
N GLU A 186 -13.89 -13.40 -7.18
CA GLU A 186 -15.09 -12.66 -7.56
C GLU A 186 -15.04 -11.24 -6.99
N CYS A 187 -15.86 -10.35 -7.54
CA CYS A 187 -16.11 -9.06 -6.92
C CYS A 187 -16.99 -9.29 -5.69
N SER A 188 -16.72 -8.58 -4.60
CA SER A 188 -17.55 -8.64 -3.40
C SER A 188 -17.83 -7.25 -2.86
N LEU A 189 -18.98 -7.09 -2.23
CA LEU A 189 -19.35 -5.91 -1.47
C LEU A 189 -19.86 -6.34 -0.10
N ASP A 190 -19.21 -5.81 0.94
CA ASP A 190 -19.64 -5.89 2.32
C ASP A 190 -20.07 -4.49 2.80
N ILE A 191 -21.14 -4.42 3.59
CA ILE A 191 -21.59 -3.16 4.20
C ILE A 191 -21.55 -3.30 5.71
N TYR A 192 -20.91 -2.36 6.38
CA TYR A 192 -20.76 -2.31 7.82
C TYR A 192 -21.35 -1.03 8.40
N ASN A 193 -21.97 -1.13 9.58
CA ASN A 193 -22.32 0.00 10.42
C ASN A 193 -21.87 -0.30 11.84
N GLU A 194 -21.03 0.57 12.42
CA GLU A 194 -20.50 0.40 13.79
C GLU A 194 -19.87 -0.98 14.03
N GLY A 195 -19.14 -1.50 13.04
CA GLY A 195 -18.48 -2.81 13.10
C GLY A 195 -19.39 -4.01 12.79
N ILE A 196 -20.70 -3.82 12.68
CA ILE A 196 -21.66 -4.89 12.36
C ILE A 196 -21.85 -4.97 10.85
N LYS A 197 -21.63 -6.17 10.27
CA LYS A 197 -21.93 -6.45 8.86
C LYS A 197 -23.44 -6.50 8.64
N LEU A 198 -23.96 -5.61 7.79
CA LEU A 198 -25.38 -5.48 7.46
C LEU A 198 -25.77 -6.13 6.13
N TYR A 199 -24.82 -6.27 5.22
CA TYR A 199 -25.06 -6.78 3.87
C TYR A 199 -23.78 -7.41 3.31
N HIS A 200 -23.98 -8.41 2.46
CA HIS A 200 -22.94 -9.06 1.67
C HIS A 200 -23.51 -9.51 0.34
N ASN A 201 -22.80 -9.25 -0.76
CA ASN A 201 -23.01 -9.96 -2.01
C ASN A 201 -21.68 -10.20 -2.75
N LYS A 202 -21.73 -11.14 -3.70
CA LYS A 202 -20.65 -11.47 -4.62
C LYS A 202 -21.21 -11.61 -6.03
N ASP A 203 -20.41 -11.22 -7.01
CA ASP A 203 -20.73 -11.42 -8.41
C ASP A 203 -19.45 -11.33 -9.27
N THR A 204 -19.63 -11.66 -10.53
CA THR A 204 -18.63 -11.69 -11.58
C THR A 204 -18.06 -10.33 -11.97
N THR A 205 -18.78 -9.23 -11.73
CA THR A 205 -18.33 -7.88 -12.09
C THR A 205 -18.83 -6.84 -11.07
N PRO A 206 -18.15 -5.68 -10.95
CA PRO A 206 -18.61 -4.57 -10.12
C PRO A 206 -20.01 -4.06 -10.47
N ASN A 207 -20.37 -4.06 -11.76
CA ASN A 207 -21.68 -3.59 -12.20
C ASN A 207 -22.81 -4.45 -11.65
N LYS A 208 -22.69 -5.78 -11.74
CA LYS A 208 -23.71 -6.70 -11.22
C LYS A 208 -23.86 -6.61 -9.70
N ILE A 209 -22.76 -6.38 -8.97
CA ILE A 209 -22.79 -6.12 -7.51
C ILE A 209 -23.72 -4.94 -7.20
N TRP A 210 -23.53 -3.82 -7.90
CA TRP A 210 -24.26 -2.58 -7.65
C TRP A 210 -25.69 -2.58 -8.22
N GLU A 211 -25.91 -3.28 -9.33
CA GLU A 211 -27.26 -3.57 -9.85
C GLU A 211 -28.09 -4.37 -8.84
N THR A 212 -27.49 -5.40 -8.22
CA THR A 212 -28.16 -6.28 -7.25
C THR A 212 -28.62 -5.53 -6.00
N ILE A 213 -27.76 -4.70 -5.41
CA ILE A 213 -28.13 -3.92 -4.22
C ILE A 213 -29.11 -2.79 -4.55
N GLY A 214 -29.11 -2.30 -5.80
CA GLY A 214 -30.14 -1.40 -6.31
C GLY A 214 -30.14 0.00 -5.70
N ILE A 215 -29.04 0.44 -5.09
CA ILE A 215 -28.86 1.81 -4.58
C ILE A 215 -27.79 2.54 -5.39
N LEU A 216 -27.70 3.87 -5.22
CA LEU A 216 -26.73 4.71 -5.95
C LEU A 216 -26.80 4.55 -7.49
N LYS A 217 -27.98 4.23 -8.04
CA LYS A 217 -28.23 3.94 -9.47
C LYS A 217 -27.83 5.05 -10.46
N LYS A 218 -27.43 6.23 -9.96
CA LYS A 218 -26.84 7.30 -10.77
C LYS A 218 -25.48 6.89 -11.36
N TYR A 219 -24.76 5.99 -10.69
CA TYR A 219 -23.42 5.56 -11.07
C TYR A 219 -23.43 4.08 -11.45
N ASP A 220 -22.59 3.70 -12.41
CA ASP A 220 -22.29 2.30 -12.63
C ASP A 220 -21.38 1.75 -11.52
N GLY A 221 -21.36 0.42 -11.39
CA GLY A 221 -20.63 -0.25 -10.33
C GLY A 221 -19.12 -0.14 -10.48
N ALA A 222 -18.59 -0.11 -11.70
CA ALA A 222 -17.17 0.07 -11.96
C ALA A 222 -16.67 1.44 -11.47
N THR A 223 -17.47 2.49 -11.64
CA THR A 223 -17.22 3.83 -11.11
C THR A 223 -17.26 3.84 -9.58
N LEU A 224 -18.21 3.14 -8.96
CA LEU A 224 -18.31 3.04 -7.49
C LEU A 224 -17.17 2.21 -6.87
N PHE A 225 -16.64 1.22 -7.58
CA PHE A 225 -15.41 0.51 -7.22
C PHE A 225 -14.16 1.39 -7.40
N GLY A 226 -14.26 2.52 -8.11
CA GLY A 226 -13.14 3.40 -8.43
C GLY A 226 -12.21 2.85 -9.51
N ILE A 227 -12.51 1.68 -10.10
CA ILE A 227 -11.61 1.04 -11.06
C ILE A 227 -11.55 1.78 -12.39
N THR A 228 -12.55 2.59 -12.75
CA THR A 228 -12.57 3.39 -13.99
C THR A 228 -11.96 4.78 -13.82
N ASP A 229 -11.49 5.15 -12.63
CA ASP A 229 -10.80 6.43 -12.41
C ASP A 229 -9.53 6.52 -13.25
N TYR A 230 -9.24 7.71 -13.78
CA TYR A 230 -8.10 7.93 -14.69
C TYR A 230 -6.76 7.54 -14.05
N ASN A 231 -6.50 7.93 -12.80
CA ASN A 231 -5.24 7.63 -12.13
C ASN A 231 -5.14 6.13 -11.82
N ILE A 232 -6.25 5.51 -11.43
CA ILE A 232 -6.31 4.06 -11.21
C ILE A 232 -6.05 3.30 -12.51
N GLN A 233 -6.66 3.70 -13.62
CA GLN A 233 -6.47 3.07 -14.93
C GLN A 233 -5.03 3.19 -15.44
N GLN A 234 -4.36 4.31 -15.19
CA GLN A 234 -2.92 4.43 -15.49
C GLN A 234 -2.10 3.39 -14.70
N ILE A 235 -2.33 3.28 -13.39
CA ILE A 235 -1.61 2.33 -12.55
C ILE A 235 -1.91 0.88 -12.96
N LEU A 236 -3.18 0.55 -13.17
CA LEU A 236 -3.60 -0.77 -13.62
C LEU A 236 -2.98 -1.13 -14.97
N THR A 237 -2.91 -0.19 -15.91
CA THR A 237 -2.29 -0.40 -17.23
C THR A 237 -0.80 -0.72 -17.09
N GLU A 238 -0.05 0.06 -16.31
CA GLU A 238 1.38 -0.18 -16.09
C GLU A 238 1.64 -1.49 -15.34
N LEU A 239 0.86 -1.79 -14.30
CA LEU A 239 0.98 -3.05 -13.57
C LEU A 239 0.62 -4.27 -14.44
N ASN A 240 -0.42 -4.17 -15.28
CA ASN A 240 -0.77 -5.23 -16.23
C ASN A 240 0.31 -5.42 -17.29
N LYS A 241 0.96 -4.34 -17.78
CA LYS A 241 2.14 -4.46 -18.68
C LYS A 241 3.28 -5.20 -17.99
N LEU A 242 3.57 -4.86 -16.73
CA LEU A 242 4.60 -5.52 -15.93
C LEU A 242 4.28 -6.98 -15.63
N GLU A 243 3.02 -7.31 -15.38
CA GLU A 243 2.58 -8.69 -15.16
C GLU A 243 2.66 -9.51 -16.44
N LYS A 244 2.17 -8.95 -17.56
CA LYS A 244 2.35 -9.57 -18.88
C LYS A 244 3.82 -9.74 -19.21
N SER A 245 4.67 -8.73 -19.00
CA SER A 245 6.10 -8.87 -19.25
C SER A 245 6.73 -9.93 -18.36
N LYS A 246 6.35 -10.02 -17.07
CA LYS A 246 6.79 -11.09 -16.17
C LYS A 246 6.39 -12.48 -16.67
N ASN A 247 5.17 -12.63 -17.19
CA ASN A 247 4.66 -13.86 -17.77
C ASN A 247 5.21 -14.15 -19.18
N LEU A 248 5.82 -13.14 -19.84
CA LEU A 248 6.42 -13.24 -21.17
C LEU A 248 7.95 -13.39 -21.14
N ILE A 249 8.63 -13.39 -19.98
CA ILE A 249 10.09 -13.58 -19.95
C ILE A 249 10.41 -15.04 -20.29
N THR A 250 10.40 -15.35 -21.57
CA THR A 250 10.93 -16.58 -22.15
C THR A 250 12.36 -16.31 -22.58
N CYS A 251 13.22 -17.30 -22.42
CA CYS A 251 14.61 -17.22 -22.84
C CYS A 251 14.88 -18.33 -23.84
N THR A 252 15.24 -17.92 -25.06
CA THR A 252 15.71 -18.83 -26.10
C THR A 252 17.23 -18.95 -26.02
N SER A 253 17.82 -19.91 -26.75
CA SER A 253 19.28 -20.08 -26.78
C SER A 253 20.02 -18.79 -27.15
N ASP A 254 19.42 -17.93 -27.98
CA ASP A 254 20.00 -16.65 -28.40
C ASP A 254 20.11 -15.64 -27.24
N ASN A 255 19.38 -15.85 -26.15
CA ASN A 255 19.39 -15.00 -24.96
C ASN A 255 20.32 -15.51 -23.86
N TRP A 256 20.98 -16.67 -24.02
CA TRP A 256 21.81 -17.30 -22.97
C TRP A 256 23.12 -16.56 -22.66
N LYS A 257 23.48 -15.57 -23.48
CA LYS A 257 24.58 -14.63 -23.20
C LYS A 257 24.11 -13.30 -22.61
N ASN A 258 22.79 -13.08 -22.50
CA ASN A 258 22.21 -11.88 -21.90
C ASN A 258 21.94 -12.11 -20.40
N ILE A 259 22.86 -11.64 -19.55
CA ILE A 259 22.80 -11.85 -18.10
C ILE A 259 21.57 -11.20 -17.45
N ASP A 260 21.06 -10.09 -18.01
CA ASP A 260 19.92 -9.37 -17.45
C ASP A 260 18.63 -10.17 -17.65
N ILE A 261 18.42 -10.76 -18.83
CA ILE A 261 17.30 -11.67 -19.10
C ILE A 261 17.40 -12.93 -18.23
N LEU A 262 18.59 -13.52 -18.12
CA LEU A 262 18.81 -14.69 -17.28
C LEU A 262 18.54 -14.40 -15.80
N ASN A 263 18.97 -13.24 -15.29
CA ASN A 263 18.73 -12.83 -13.90
C ASN A 263 17.22 -12.76 -13.62
N LEU A 264 16.44 -12.17 -14.52
CA LEU A 264 14.99 -12.04 -14.37
C LEU A 264 14.30 -13.41 -14.29
N ILE A 265 14.69 -14.37 -15.14
CA ILE A 265 14.14 -15.74 -15.12
C ILE A 265 14.59 -16.50 -13.87
N PHE A 266 15.84 -16.33 -13.47
CA PHE A 266 16.39 -16.99 -12.28
C PHE A 266 15.69 -16.52 -11.00
N GLU A 267 15.43 -15.21 -10.87
CA GLU A 267 14.63 -14.66 -9.78
C GLU A 267 13.22 -15.26 -9.75
N GLN A 268 12.57 -15.35 -10.92
CA GLN A 268 11.20 -15.84 -11.04
C GLN A 268 11.06 -17.34 -10.73
N ASN A 269 11.93 -18.19 -11.29
CA ASN A 269 11.74 -19.64 -11.25
C ASN A 269 12.51 -20.33 -10.13
N ILE A 270 13.67 -19.80 -9.72
CA ILE A 270 14.57 -20.44 -8.76
C ILE A 270 14.50 -19.78 -7.38
N LYS A 271 14.71 -18.46 -7.28
CA LYS A 271 14.77 -17.77 -5.96
C LYS A 271 13.43 -17.73 -5.23
N LYS A 272 12.31 -17.54 -5.93
CA LYS A 272 10.97 -17.58 -5.31
C LYS A 272 10.65 -18.91 -4.62
N ARG A 273 11.26 -20.01 -5.06
CA ARG A 273 11.03 -21.36 -4.50
C ARG A 273 11.85 -21.64 -3.22
N LYS A 274 12.53 -20.62 -2.66
CA LYS A 274 13.34 -20.70 -1.43
C LYS A 274 14.37 -21.84 -1.45
N ILE A 275 14.95 -22.09 -2.62
CA ILE A 275 16.05 -23.05 -2.79
C ILE A 275 17.29 -22.48 -2.09
N ALA A 276 18.02 -23.30 -1.33
CA ALA A 276 19.15 -22.84 -0.54
C ALA A 276 20.26 -22.28 -1.45
N ASN A 277 20.46 -20.96 -1.42
CA ASN A 277 21.42 -20.25 -2.27
C ASN A 277 22.87 -20.61 -1.87
N THR A 278 23.56 -21.37 -2.72
CA THR A 278 25.03 -21.54 -2.64
C THR A 278 25.74 -21.30 -3.98
N PHE A 279 25.09 -20.61 -4.93
CA PHE A 279 25.54 -20.58 -6.33
C PHE A 279 26.00 -19.19 -6.76
N SER A 280 27.29 -18.89 -6.62
CA SER A 280 27.85 -17.62 -7.12
C SER A 280 28.00 -17.58 -8.64
N SER A 281 27.86 -18.72 -9.33
CA SER A 281 28.20 -18.88 -10.75
C SER A 281 27.10 -19.58 -11.58
N TRP A 282 25.83 -19.53 -11.15
CA TRP A 282 24.74 -20.26 -11.80
C TRP A 282 24.55 -19.92 -13.29
N SER A 283 24.82 -18.68 -13.70
CA SER A 283 24.72 -18.25 -15.10
C SER A 283 25.75 -18.92 -16.02
N LYS A 284 26.83 -19.49 -15.45
CA LYS A 284 27.80 -20.30 -16.20
C LYS A 284 27.19 -21.55 -16.81
N LEU A 285 26.09 -22.06 -16.23
CA LEU A 285 25.35 -23.20 -16.76
C LEU A 285 24.91 -22.96 -18.21
N PHE A 286 24.32 -21.79 -18.46
CA PHE A 286 23.75 -21.42 -19.76
C PHE A 286 24.81 -21.03 -20.77
N THR A 287 25.89 -20.36 -20.33
CA THR A 287 27.02 -20.03 -21.22
C THR A 287 27.82 -21.26 -21.62
N ASN A 288 28.09 -22.18 -20.69
CA ASN A 288 28.72 -23.48 -21.01
C ASN A 288 27.87 -24.31 -21.96
N TRP A 289 26.54 -24.28 -21.80
CA TRP A 289 25.64 -24.96 -22.73
C TRP A 289 25.66 -24.28 -24.10
N TYR A 290 25.61 -22.96 -24.16
CA TYR A 290 25.67 -22.23 -25.43
C TYR A 290 26.94 -22.56 -26.23
N ASP A 291 28.09 -22.67 -25.55
CA ASP A 291 29.39 -22.85 -26.19
C ASP A 291 29.74 -24.32 -26.50
N GLN A 292 28.93 -25.30 -26.09
CA GLN A 292 29.20 -26.72 -26.36
C GLN A 292 28.72 -27.15 -27.76
N THR A 293 29.41 -28.11 -28.38
CA THR A 293 29.05 -28.63 -29.71
C THR A 293 27.91 -29.65 -29.69
N ASN A 294 27.60 -30.23 -28.53
CA ASN A 294 26.59 -31.27 -28.36
C ASN A 294 25.21 -30.65 -28.08
N THR A 295 24.20 -31.08 -28.83
CA THR A 295 22.81 -30.60 -28.69
C THR A 295 22.01 -31.32 -27.61
N ILE A 296 22.54 -32.44 -27.07
CA ILE A 296 21.89 -33.25 -26.05
C ILE A 296 22.64 -33.09 -24.72
N ILE A 297 21.90 -32.77 -23.65
CA ILE A 297 22.44 -32.66 -22.30
C ILE A 297 21.80 -33.67 -21.35
N GLN A 298 22.61 -34.19 -20.44
CA GLN A 298 22.11 -34.88 -19.26
C GLN A 298 21.90 -33.87 -18.13
N PHE A 299 20.63 -33.58 -17.87
CA PHE A 299 20.22 -32.48 -17.01
C PHE A 299 20.74 -32.55 -15.56
N PRO A 300 20.77 -33.71 -14.87
CA PRO A 300 21.40 -33.77 -13.55
C PRO A 300 22.91 -33.50 -13.60
N THR A 301 23.59 -34.00 -14.63
CA THR A 301 25.05 -33.88 -14.82
C THR A 301 25.49 -32.42 -14.96
N ILE A 302 24.69 -31.60 -15.66
CA ILE A 302 25.02 -30.19 -15.87
C ILE A 302 24.80 -29.36 -14.59
N LEU A 303 23.78 -29.68 -13.79
CA LEU A 303 23.55 -29.01 -12.51
C LEU A 303 24.68 -29.29 -11.51
N TYR A 304 25.27 -30.49 -11.49
CA TYR A 304 26.45 -30.77 -10.66
C TYR A 304 27.66 -29.86 -10.92
N GLN A 305 27.72 -29.16 -12.05
CA GLN A 305 28.81 -28.22 -12.34
C GLN A 305 28.72 -26.93 -11.51
N ILE A 306 27.50 -26.56 -11.10
CA ILE A 306 27.26 -25.32 -10.33
C ILE A 306 26.92 -25.60 -8.86
N TYR A 307 26.85 -26.87 -8.44
CA TYR A 307 26.60 -27.31 -7.06
C TYR A 307 27.84 -27.97 -6.44
N PRO A 308 27.96 -28.03 -5.09
CA PRO A 308 29.06 -28.75 -4.43
C PRO A 308 29.15 -30.22 -4.85
N LYS A 309 30.37 -30.77 -4.87
CA LYS A 309 30.59 -32.20 -5.10
C LYS A 309 29.78 -33.01 -4.06
N ASN A 310 29.06 -34.04 -4.53
CA ASN A 310 28.17 -34.90 -3.75
C ASN A 310 26.86 -34.22 -3.25
N TYR A 311 26.47 -33.07 -3.80
CA TYR A 311 25.18 -32.45 -3.48
C TYR A 311 24.00 -33.35 -3.89
N GLN A 312 23.05 -33.59 -2.99
CA GLN A 312 21.86 -34.37 -3.31
C GLN A 312 20.69 -33.45 -3.64
N PHE A 313 20.32 -33.42 -4.92
CA PHE A 313 19.19 -32.62 -5.39
C PHE A 313 17.86 -33.17 -4.88
N GLN A 314 17.04 -32.27 -4.34
CA GLN A 314 15.64 -32.57 -4.06
C GLN A 314 14.80 -32.45 -5.34
N GLU A 315 13.71 -33.21 -5.42
CA GLU A 315 12.81 -33.20 -6.58
C GLU A 315 12.26 -31.79 -6.89
N LYS A 316 11.98 -31.01 -5.84
CA LYS A 316 11.53 -29.61 -5.95
C LYS A 316 12.57 -28.69 -6.63
N GLU A 317 13.85 -28.99 -6.48
CA GLU A 317 14.96 -28.21 -7.05
C GLU A 317 15.15 -28.59 -8.52
N LEU A 318 15.11 -29.88 -8.83
CA LEU A 318 15.12 -30.37 -10.21
C LEU A 318 13.90 -29.85 -11.00
N GLY A 319 12.72 -29.85 -10.36
CA GLY A 319 11.50 -29.29 -10.94
C GLY A 319 11.50 -27.77 -11.05
N ALA A 320 12.37 -27.07 -10.31
CA ALA A 320 12.56 -25.63 -10.47
C ALA A 320 13.46 -25.30 -11.66
N TRP A 321 14.53 -26.06 -11.83
CA TRP A 321 15.46 -25.87 -12.95
C TRP A 321 14.88 -26.31 -14.30
N ARG A 322 13.92 -27.25 -14.31
CA ARG A 322 13.26 -27.71 -15.55
C ARG A 322 12.18 -26.76 -16.06
N ALA A 323 11.64 -25.92 -15.18
CA ALA A 323 10.57 -24.96 -15.49
C ALA A 323 11.16 -23.71 -16.14
#